data_AF-A0A2W5SCW7-F1
#
_entry.id   AF-A0A2W5SCW7-F1
#
_cell.length_a   1.000
_cell.length_b   1.000
_cell.length_c   1.000
_cell.angle_alpha   90.00
_cell.angle_beta   90.00
_cell.angle_gamma   90.00
#
_symmetry.space_group_name_H-M   'P 1'
#
loop_
_entity.id
_entity.type
_entity.pdbx_description
1 polymer ?
#
loop_
_entity_poly.entity_id
_entity_poly.type
_entity_poly.pdbx_seq_one_letter_code
_entity_poly.pdbx_strand_id
1 'polypeptide(L)'
;MKQLLDSVWQRRGVSWIWENDAFSSVAKASEVFSLRELVRASRSWPDDLPSNGSNTLVVAGLDACLDLMTPTDAEAWLGSELKATVLSFQDFYSGEAALVFWLPNGHRRLGVSPATEAVHWRCSAPYSDEQIEFGRLLWGEAREYPQEIVLTQGSKPAGLFHLRIT
;
A
#
# COMPACT_ATOMS: atom_id res chain seq x y z
N MET A 1 2.06 7.49 15.62
CA MET A 1 1.64 6.26 14.92
C MET A 1 2.25 5.07 15.64
N LYS A 2 1.55 3.93 15.72
CA LYS A 2 2.11 2.72 16.35
C LYS A 2 3.14 2.06 15.43
N GLN A 3 4.23 1.55 15.99
CA GLN A 3 5.24 0.78 15.25
C GLN A 3 4.92 -0.71 15.26
N LEU A 4 5.23 -1.37 14.14
CA LEU A 4 5.14 -2.81 13.91
C LEU A 4 6.55 -3.36 13.66
N LEU A 5 7.03 -4.15 14.61
CA LEU A 5 8.34 -4.83 14.55
C LEU A 5 8.24 -6.28 14.04
N ASP A 6 7.03 -6.85 14.01
CA ASP A 6 6.83 -8.22 13.56
C ASP A 6 6.71 -8.33 12.02
N SER A 7 6.65 -9.58 11.53
CA SER A 7 6.55 -9.90 10.10
C SER A 7 5.12 -10.20 9.63
N VAL A 8 4.07 -9.81 10.36
CA VAL A 8 2.68 -10.10 9.97
C VAL A 8 2.33 -9.50 8.61
N TRP A 9 2.86 -8.30 8.32
CA TRP A 9 2.66 -7.56 7.07
C TRP A 9 3.17 -8.33 5.83
N GLN A 10 4.09 -9.28 6.02
CA GLN A 10 4.61 -10.11 4.94
C GLN A 10 3.62 -11.20 4.53
N ARG A 11 2.68 -11.56 5.41
CA ARG A 11 1.77 -12.71 5.20
C ARG A 11 0.31 -12.31 5.16
N ARG A 12 -0.08 -11.18 5.75
CA ARG A 12 -1.47 -10.75 5.83
C ARG A 12 -1.61 -9.24 5.72
N GLY A 13 -2.81 -8.80 5.33
CA GLY A 13 -3.20 -7.39 5.30
C GLY A 13 -2.65 -6.64 4.11
N VAL A 14 -2.62 -5.31 4.21
CA VAL A 14 -2.25 -4.41 3.12
C VAL A 14 -1.10 -3.52 3.56
N SER A 15 -0.06 -3.43 2.75
CA SER A 15 1.15 -2.65 3.07
C SER A 15 1.57 -1.74 1.94
N TRP A 16 2.20 -0.62 2.30
CA TRP A 16 2.90 0.28 1.38
C TRP A 16 4.35 0.41 1.86
N ILE A 17 5.30 -0.21 1.16
CA ILE A 17 6.71 -0.27 1.56
C ILE A 17 7.60 0.51 0.61
N TRP A 18 8.72 1.05 1.11
CA TRP A 18 9.67 1.86 0.35
C TRP A 18 11.14 1.55 0.63
N GLU A 19 11.44 0.68 1.57
CA GLU A 19 12.82 0.21 1.81
C GLU A 19 13.13 -1.09 1.06
N ASN A 20 14.30 -1.16 0.44
CA ASN A 20 14.71 -2.29 -0.39
C ASN A 20 14.83 -3.60 0.41
N ASP A 21 15.23 -3.52 1.68
CA ASP A 21 15.31 -4.68 2.57
C ASP A 21 13.92 -5.27 2.86
N ALA A 22 12.90 -4.41 3.01
CA ALA A 22 11.51 -4.85 3.16
C ALA A 22 11.04 -5.52 1.87
N PHE A 23 11.28 -4.91 0.70
CA PHE A 23 10.96 -5.52 -0.59
C PHE A 23 11.60 -6.90 -0.76
N SER A 24 12.91 -7.00 -0.52
CA SER A 24 13.69 -8.23 -0.71
C SER A 24 13.28 -9.35 0.25
N SER A 25 12.60 -9.02 1.35
CA SER A 25 12.07 -10.01 2.30
C SER A 25 10.77 -10.70 1.83
N VAL A 26 10.06 -10.11 0.86
CA VAL A 26 8.76 -10.63 0.40
C VAL A 26 8.74 -11.01 -1.08
N ALA A 27 9.59 -10.44 -1.93
CA ALA A 27 9.54 -10.70 -3.37
C ALA A 27 10.89 -10.54 -4.09
N LYS A 28 10.99 -11.15 -5.27
CA LYS A 28 11.96 -10.82 -6.32
C LYS A 28 11.32 -9.93 -7.37
N ALA A 29 12.13 -9.19 -8.12
CA ALA A 29 11.66 -8.33 -9.20
C ALA A 29 10.80 -9.06 -10.25
N SER A 30 11.08 -10.33 -10.54
CA SER A 30 10.30 -11.15 -11.48
C SER A 30 8.93 -11.60 -10.96
N GLU A 31 8.66 -11.43 -9.67
CA GLU A 31 7.42 -11.83 -9.00
C GLU A 31 6.46 -10.65 -8.80
N VAL A 32 6.89 -9.43 -9.16
CA VAL A 32 6.13 -8.18 -8.95
C VAL A 32 5.12 -7.97 -10.06
N PHE A 33 3.88 -7.73 -9.68
CA PHE A 33 2.83 -7.28 -10.60
C PHE A 33 2.95 -5.77 -10.84
N SER A 34 2.73 -5.34 -12.06
CA SER A 34 2.35 -3.97 -12.34
C SER A 34 0.94 -3.67 -11.82
N LEU A 35 0.63 -2.39 -11.58
CA LEU A 35 -0.73 -1.98 -11.23
C LEU A 35 -1.77 -2.41 -12.29
N ARG A 36 -1.39 -2.49 -13.56
CA ARG A 36 -2.26 -3.01 -14.63
C ARG A 36 -2.56 -4.50 -14.45
N GLU A 37 -1.57 -5.29 -14.05
CA GLU A 37 -1.76 -6.72 -13.77
C GLU A 37 -2.62 -6.93 -12.53
N LEU A 38 -2.47 -6.09 -11.50
CA LEU A 38 -3.36 -6.08 -10.33
C LEU A 38 -4.84 -5.90 -10.75
N VAL A 39 -5.14 -4.88 -11.56
CA VAL A 39 -6.51 -4.60 -12.04
C VAL A 39 -7.05 -5.71 -12.95
N ARG A 40 -6.17 -6.43 -13.66
CA ARG A 40 -6.59 -7.61 -14.43
C ARG A 40 -6.88 -8.80 -13.50
N ALA A 41 -6.02 -9.04 -12.52
CA ALA A 41 -6.15 -10.12 -11.55
C ALA A 41 -7.38 -9.95 -10.65
N SER A 42 -7.80 -8.72 -10.34
CA SER A 42 -9.00 -8.47 -9.52
C SER A 42 -10.31 -8.96 -10.13
N ARG A 43 -10.31 -9.28 -11.44
CA ARG A 43 -11.46 -9.90 -12.11
C ARG A 43 -11.55 -11.41 -11.88
N SER A 44 -10.46 -12.04 -11.50
CA SER A 44 -10.34 -13.48 -11.22
C SER A 44 -9.01 -13.72 -10.50
N TRP A 45 -9.03 -13.61 -9.18
CA TRP A 45 -7.83 -13.79 -8.36
C TRP A 45 -7.25 -15.21 -8.55
N PRO A 46 -5.93 -15.35 -8.65
CA PRO A 46 -5.30 -16.67 -8.75
C PRO A 46 -5.33 -17.38 -7.39
N ASP A 47 -5.36 -18.72 -7.39
CA ASP A 47 -5.27 -19.48 -6.13
C ASP A 47 -3.90 -19.31 -5.47
N ASP A 48 -2.83 -19.36 -6.27
CA ASP A 48 -1.45 -19.16 -5.82
C ASP A 48 -0.95 -17.75 -6.15
N LEU A 49 -0.48 -17.03 -5.12
CA LEU A 49 0.14 -15.72 -5.31
C LEU A 49 1.62 -15.85 -5.74
N PRO A 50 2.18 -14.86 -6.44
CA PRO A 50 3.52 -15.01 -7.03
C PRO A 50 4.66 -14.95 -6.01
N SER A 51 4.44 -14.40 -4.81
CA SER A 51 5.51 -14.09 -3.86
C SER A 51 5.30 -14.74 -2.49
N ASN A 52 6.39 -14.82 -1.72
CA ASN A 52 6.44 -15.28 -0.32
C ASN A 52 5.69 -16.60 -0.06
N GLY A 53 5.98 -17.64 -0.85
CA GLY A 53 5.39 -18.97 -0.65
C GLY A 53 3.89 -19.02 -0.95
N SER A 54 3.48 -18.42 -2.08
CA SER A 54 2.10 -18.37 -2.55
C SER A 54 1.12 -17.54 -1.73
N ASN A 55 1.61 -16.68 -0.83
CA ASN A 55 0.76 -15.94 0.12
C ASN A 55 0.83 -14.41 0.01
N THR A 56 1.62 -13.88 -0.92
CA THR A 56 1.81 -12.43 -1.05
C THR A 56 1.76 -11.99 -2.50
N LEU A 57 1.00 -10.93 -2.75
CA LEU A 57 1.01 -10.20 -4.01
C LEU A 57 1.76 -8.88 -3.83
N VAL A 58 2.87 -8.71 -4.53
CA VAL A 58 3.61 -7.44 -4.56
C VAL A 58 3.30 -6.69 -5.84
N VAL A 59 2.94 -5.41 -5.70
CA VAL A 59 2.49 -4.54 -6.80
C VAL A 59 3.35 -3.30 -6.88
N ALA A 60 3.81 -2.94 -8.07
CA ALA A 60 4.55 -1.71 -8.34
C ALA A 60 3.80 -0.79 -9.33
N GLY A 61 4.16 0.50 -9.31
CA GLY A 61 3.67 1.51 -10.24
C GLY A 61 2.44 2.28 -9.77
N LEU A 62 2.04 2.14 -8.51
CA LEU A 62 0.98 2.98 -7.93
C LEU A 62 1.40 4.46 -7.91
N ASP A 63 2.64 4.77 -7.51
CA ASP A 63 3.20 6.13 -7.54
C ASP A 63 3.15 6.74 -8.95
N ALA A 64 3.66 6.01 -9.95
CA ALA A 64 3.63 6.44 -11.33
C ALA A 64 2.20 6.64 -11.87
N CYS A 65 1.23 5.82 -11.44
CA CYS A 65 -0.16 5.99 -11.83
C CYS A 65 -0.77 7.28 -11.25
N LEU A 66 -0.53 7.55 -9.96
CA LEU A 66 -1.03 8.75 -9.32
C LEU A 66 -0.43 10.02 -9.91
N ASP A 67 0.84 9.97 -10.33
CA ASP A 67 1.53 11.09 -10.99
C ASP A 67 0.98 11.45 -12.38
N LEU A 68 0.25 10.53 -13.03
CA LEU A 68 -0.35 10.75 -14.35
C LEU A 68 -1.75 11.38 -14.28
N MET A 69 -2.30 11.52 -13.08
CA MET A 69 -3.66 12.02 -12.84
C MET A 69 -3.63 13.42 -12.23
N THR A 70 -4.71 14.18 -12.42
CA THR A 70 -4.94 15.35 -11.57
C THR A 70 -5.18 14.88 -10.13
N PRO A 71 -4.93 15.72 -9.10
CA PRO A 71 -5.21 15.33 -7.73
C PRO A 71 -6.65 14.87 -7.53
N THR A 72 -7.63 15.56 -8.13
CA THR A 72 -9.04 15.17 -8.09
C THR A 72 -9.33 13.81 -8.72
N ASP A 73 -8.75 13.51 -9.89
CA ASP A 73 -8.92 12.21 -10.55
C ASP A 73 -8.25 11.09 -9.74
N ALA A 74 -7.08 11.37 -9.17
CA ALA A 74 -6.36 10.45 -8.31
C ALA A 74 -7.16 10.13 -7.04
N GLU A 75 -7.78 11.12 -6.40
CA GLU A 75 -8.68 10.92 -5.25
C GLU A 75 -9.87 10.04 -5.62
N ALA A 76 -10.54 10.36 -6.73
CA ALA A 76 -11.67 9.60 -7.21
C ALA A 76 -11.29 8.14 -7.50
N TRP A 77 -10.17 7.91 -8.18
CA TRP A 77 -9.69 6.57 -8.52
C TRP A 77 -9.23 5.77 -7.30
N LEU A 78 -8.54 6.39 -6.35
CA LEU A 78 -8.14 5.76 -5.08
C LEU A 78 -9.36 5.31 -4.27
N GLY A 79 -10.34 6.20 -4.10
CA GLY A 79 -11.54 5.95 -3.31
C GLY A 79 -12.54 4.99 -3.97
N SER A 80 -12.42 4.75 -5.28
CA SER A 80 -13.27 3.82 -6.03
C SER A 80 -12.50 2.56 -6.43
N GLU A 81 -11.84 2.58 -7.58
CA GLU A 81 -11.22 1.43 -8.23
C GLU A 81 -10.15 0.74 -7.37
N LEU A 82 -9.21 1.51 -6.80
CA LEU A 82 -8.16 0.92 -5.96
C LEU A 82 -8.76 0.33 -4.69
N LYS A 83 -9.61 1.09 -3.98
CA LYS A 83 -10.26 0.62 -2.77
C LYS A 83 -11.06 -0.65 -3.02
N ALA A 84 -11.89 -0.68 -4.07
CA ALA A 84 -12.66 -1.87 -4.46
C ALA A 84 -11.75 -3.07 -4.77
N THR A 85 -10.63 -2.83 -5.46
CA THR A 85 -9.63 -3.87 -5.73
C THR A 85 -9.05 -4.45 -4.45
N VAL A 86 -8.62 -3.59 -3.51
CA VAL A 86 -8.07 -4.03 -2.22
C VAL A 86 -9.12 -4.79 -1.40
N LEU A 87 -10.37 -4.30 -1.35
CA LEU A 87 -11.46 -5.00 -0.66
C LEU A 87 -11.73 -6.38 -1.27
N SER A 88 -11.78 -6.47 -2.61
CA SER A 88 -11.99 -7.75 -3.30
C SER A 88 -10.86 -8.76 -3.03
N PHE A 89 -9.61 -8.29 -2.91
CA PHE A 89 -8.48 -9.12 -2.53
C PHE A 89 -8.64 -9.65 -1.10
N GLN A 90 -8.97 -8.76 -0.16
CA GLN A 90 -9.19 -9.14 1.24
C GLN A 90 -10.31 -10.17 1.38
N ASP A 91 -11.40 -10.01 0.63
CA ASP A 91 -12.54 -10.93 0.69
C ASP A 91 -12.20 -12.29 0.07
N PHE A 92 -11.56 -12.30 -1.10
CA PHE A 92 -11.20 -13.55 -1.79
C PHE A 92 -10.27 -14.44 -0.94
N TYR A 93 -9.23 -13.86 -0.36
CA TYR A 93 -8.28 -14.59 0.50
C TYR A 93 -8.69 -14.61 1.97
N SER A 94 -9.90 -14.16 2.33
CA SER A 94 -10.39 -14.09 3.72
C SER A 94 -9.44 -13.34 4.68
N GLY A 95 -8.66 -12.40 4.16
CA GLY A 95 -7.64 -11.65 4.89
C GLY A 95 -6.42 -12.46 5.33
N GLU A 96 -6.21 -13.68 4.79
CA GLU A 96 -5.09 -14.57 5.12
C GLU A 96 -3.87 -14.41 4.18
N ALA A 97 -3.99 -13.55 3.16
CA ALA A 97 -2.90 -13.19 2.23
C ALA A 97 -2.48 -11.72 2.40
N ALA A 98 -1.26 -11.39 1.93
CA ALA A 98 -0.73 -10.03 1.93
C ALA A 98 -0.81 -9.38 0.55
N LEU A 99 -1.28 -8.12 0.51
CA LEU A 99 -1.16 -7.23 -0.63
C LEU A 99 -0.15 -6.12 -0.30
N VAL A 100 0.94 -6.06 -1.05
CA VAL A 100 2.06 -5.14 -0.77
C VAL A 100 2.30 -4.23 -1.96
N PHE A 101 2.10 -2.93 -1.78
CA PHE A 101 2.49 -1.91 -2.74
C PHE A 101 3.94 -1.51 -2.52
N TRP A 102 4.79 -1.79 -3.51
CA TRP A 102 6.18 -1.37 -3.56
C TRP A 102 6.29 0.04 -4.15
N LEU A 103 6.81 0.97 -3.35
CA LEU A 103 6.93 2.39 -3.66
C LEU A 103 8.36 2.87 -3.33
N PRO A 104 9.35 2.77 -4.23
CA PRO A 104 10.73 3.18 -3.94
C PRO A 104 10.88 4.61 -3.37
N ASN A 105 9.97 5.52 -3.75
CA ASN A 105 9.94 6.90 -3.27
C ASN A 105 8.85 7.15 -2.20
N GLY A 106 8.25 6.09 -1.66
CA GLY A 106 7.11 6.15 -0.75
C GLY A 106 7.35 7.04 0.46
N HIS A 107 8.54 7.03 1.06
CA HIS A 107 8.90 7.90 2.19
C HIS A 107 8.77 9.41 1.91
N ARG A 108 8.86 9.83 0.64
CA ARG A 108 8.66 11.24 0.24
C ARG A 108 7.21 11.55 -0.06
N ARG A 109 6.46 10.54 -0.52
CA ARG A 109 5.08 10.62 -1.00
C ARG A 109 4.08 10.51 0.14
N LEU A 110 4.22 9.49 0.98
CA LEU A 110 3.33 9.22 2.09
C LEU A 110 3.84 9.98 3.32
N GLY A 111 3.20 11.11 3.59
CA GLY A 111 3.46 11.88 4.80
C GLY A 111 2.43 11.58 5.88
N VAL A 112 2.84 11.68 7.14
CA VAL A 112 1.96 11.52 8.31
C VAL A 112 1.83 12.86 9.01
N SER A 113 0.61 13.29 9.29
CA SER A 113 0.34 14.45 10.14
C SER A 113 0.68 14.12 11.60
N PRO A 114 1.60 14.85 12.27
CA PRO A 114 1.98 14.56 13.65
C PRO A 114 0.84 14.72 14.65
N ALA A 115 -0.11 15.61 14.35
CA ALA A 115 -1.22 15.93 15.25
C ALA A 115 -2.38 14.94 15.16
N THR A 116 -2.63 14.39 13.97
CA THR A 116 -3.81 13.56 13.69
C THR A 116 -3.49 12.14 13.27
N GLU A 117 -2.22 11.82 13.00
CA GLU A 117 -1.77 10.56 12.38
C GLU A 117 -2.39 10.29 10.99
N ALA A 118 -3.04 11.29 10.39
CA ALA A 118 -3.59 11.20 9.04
C ALA A 118 -2.46 11.03 8.02
N VAL A 119 -2.65 10.11 7.08
CA VAL A 119 -1.70 9.86 6.01
C VAL A 119 -2.15 10.56 4.75
N HIS A 120 -1.27 11.39 4.21
CA HIS A 120 -1.47 12.12 2.97
C HIS A 120 -0.50 11.65 1.91
N TRP A 121 -0.93 11.70 0.65
CA TRP A 121 -0.06 11.54 -0.51
C TRP A 121 0.34 12.93 -1.03
N ARG A 122 1.64 13.16 -1.17
CA ARG A 122 2.22 14.39 -1.74
C ARG A 122 2.34 14.23 -3.25
N CYS A 123 1.60 15.06 -3.98
CA CYS A 123 1.58 15.06 -5.44
C CYS A 123 2.94 15.47 -6.02
N SER A 124 3.24 15.02 -7.23
CA SER A 124 4.41 15.49 -7.99
C SER A 124 4.08 16.76 -8.76
N ALA A 125 5.09 17.37 -9.38
CA ALA A 125 4.86 18.41 -10.37
C ALA A 125 3.90 17.90 -11.47
N PRO A 126 2.94 18.72 -11.92
CA PRO A 126 2.82 20.15 -11.63
C PRO A 126 2.10 20.51 -10.31
N TYR A 127 1.54 19.54 -9.59
CA TYR A 127 0.68 19.74 -8.41
C TYR A 127 1.44 19.60 -7.07
N SER A 128 2.71 19.97 -7.02
CA SER A 128 3.60 19.68 -5.88
C SER A 128 3.21 20.35 -4.55
N ASP A 129 2.34 21.35 -4.61
CA ASP A 129 1.75 22.06 -3.46
C ASP A 129 0.44 21.42 -2.98
N GLU A 130 -0.10 20.44 -3.71
CA GLU A 130 -1.32 19.72 -3.37
C GLU A 130 -1.03 18.39 -2.67
N GLN A 131 -2.01 17.94 -1.87
CA GLN A 131 -1.97 16.68 -1.16
C GLN A 131 -3.32 15.98 -1.26
N ILE A 132 -3.28 14.65 -1.29
CA ILE A 132 -4.46 13.78 -1.29
C ILE A 132 -4.60 13.14 0.09
N GLU A 133 -5.82 13.10 0.62
CA GLU A 133 -6.17 12.44 1.90
C GLU A 133 -6.15 10.90 1.80
N PHE A 134 -4.98 10.35 1.47
CA PHE A 134 -4.75 8.95 1.13
C PHE A 134 -5.32 7.97 2.15
N GLY A 135 -5.04 8.22 3.43
CA GLY A 135 -5.50 7.36 4.51
C GLY A 135 -7.01 7.39 4.70
N ARG A 136 -7.62 8.56 4.54
CA ARG A 136 -9.08 8.72 4.61
C ARG A 136 -9.78 7.96 3.48
N LEU A 137 -9.23 8.03 2.27
CA LEU A 137 -9.80 7.37 1.10
C LEU A 137 -9.76 5.84 1.24
N LEU A 138 -8.64 5.28 1.72
CA LEU A 138 -8.46 3.82 1.79
C LEU A 138 -8.95 3.19 3.10
N TRP A 139 -8.75 3.84 4.25
CA TRP A 139 -9.01 3.26 5.58
C TRP A 139 -10.20 3.89 6.30
N GLY A 140 -10.71 5.02 5.80
CA GLY A 140 -11.81 5.75 6.42
C GLY A 140 -11.37 6.68 7.56
N GLU A 141 -12.36 7.21 8.30
CA GLU A 141 -12.15 8.22 9.35
C GLU A 141 -12.09 7.61 10.78
N ALA A 142 -12.21 6.30 10.91
CA ALA A 142 -12.50 5.60 12.17
C ALA A 142 -11.32 5.49 13.17
N ARG A 143 -10.25 6.27 13.01
CA ARG A 143 -9.00 6.20 13.82
C ARG A 143 -8.27 4.84 13.75
N GLU A 144 -8.61 4.01 12.78
CA GLU A 144 -7.82 2.83 12.42
C GLU A 144 -6.66 3.30 11.52
N TYR A 145 -5.66 3.90 12.16
CA TYR A 145 -4.46 4.36 11.47
C TYR A 145 -3.54 3.17 11.17
N PRO A 146 -2.80 3.22 10.05
CA PRO A 146 -1.82 2.21 9.76
C PRO A 146 -0.72 2.21 10.82
N GLN A 147 0.01 1.10 10.88
CA GLN A 147 1.20 0.96 11.70
C GLN A 147 2.43 1.22 10.85
N GLU A 148 3.46 1.82 11.42
CA GLU A 148 4.76 1.97 10.78
C GLU A 148 5.51 0.64 10.82
N ILE A 149 5.82 0.07 9.66
CA ILE A 149 6.66 -1.12 9.58
C ILE A 149 8.08 -0.70 9.92
N VAL A 150 8.71 -1.36 10.89
CA VAL A 150 10.09 -1.11 11.30
C VAL A 150 10.85 -2.44 11.29
N LEU A 151 11.90 -2.57 10.47
CA LEU A 151 12.61 -3.84 10.30
C LEU A 151 13.52 -4.18 11.48
N THR A 152 14.09 -3.16 12.11
CA THR A 152 14.92 -3.31 13.31
C THR A 152 14.61 -2.20 14.30
N GLN A 153 14.65 -2.50 15.60
CA GLN A 153 14.27 -1.53 16.63
C GLN A 153 15.09 -0.23 16.53
N GLY A 154 14.40 0.91 16.44
CA GLY A 154 15.03 2.23 16.30
C GLY A 154 15.43 2.61 14.87
N SER A 155 15.19 1.75 13.87
CA SER A 155 15.37 2.12 12.46
C SER A 155 14.24 3.00 11.94
N LYS A 156 14.48 3.63 10.78
CA LYS A 156 13.45 4.40 10.08
C LYS A 156 12.32 3.47 9.62
N PRO A 157 11.08 3.99 9.51
CA PRO A 157 9.98 3.22 8.95
C PRO A 157 10.32 2.73 7.54
N ALA A 158 10.06 1.46 7.28
CA ALA A 158 10.19 0.80 5.99
C ALA A 158 8.90 0.82 5.15
N GLY A 159 7.78 1.16 5.80
CA GLY A 159 6.47 1.20 5.17
C GLY A 159 5.34 1.50 6.14
N LEU A 160 4.12 1.49 5.62
CA LEU A 160 2.87 1.52 6.38
C LEU A 160 2.14 0.19 6.22
N PHE A 161 1.50 -0.27 7.29
CA PHE A 161 0.74 -1.51 7.34
C PHE A 161 -0.68 -1.28 7.87
N HIS A 162 -1.67 -1.88 7.23
CA HIS A 162 -3.03 -1.97 7.74
C HIS A 162 -3.53 -3.41 7.67
N LEU A 163 -4.03 -3.96 8.78
CA LEU A 163 -4.44 -5.37 8.83
C LEU A 163 -5.66 -5.65 7.94
N ARG A 164 -6.65 -4.75 7.95
CA ARG A 164 -7.87 -4.89 7.13
C ARG A 164 -8.49 -3.52 6.89
N ILE A 165 -8.62 -3.09 5.65
CA ILE A 165 -9.27 -1.82 5.31
C ILE A 165 -10.80 -1.99 5.26
N THR A 166 -11.56 -0.88 5.47
CA THR A 166 -13.04 -0.84 5.43
C THR A 166 -13.56 0.08 4.34
#